data_AF-A0A958Q9K4-F1
#
_entry.id   AF-A0A958Q9K4-F1
#
_cell.length_a   1.000
_cell.length_b   1.000
_cell.length_c   1.000
_cell.angle_alpha   90.00
_cell.angle_beta   90.00
_cell.angle_gamma   90.00
#
_symmetry.space_group_name_H-M   'P 1'
#
loop_
_entity.id
_entity.type
_entity.pdbx_description
1 polymer ?
#
loop_
_entity_poly.entity_id
_entity_poly.type
_entity_poly.pdbx_seq_one_letter_code
_entity_poly.pdbx_strand_id
1 'polypeptide(L)'
;MKVDLAQTPQVRLHTPQQQKSNASFDAVVRQLAGKEDYHSQIVQLEQAMLAGRSLKPNELLMHQIRAQQFHLKVELASKAAESLLTTVRKLQSPQ
;
A
#
# COMPACT_ATOMS: atom_id res chain seq x y z
N MET A 1 -31.28 -41.17 -47.00
CA MET A 1 -30.16 -40.42 -46.37
C MET A 1 -30.73 -39.18 -45.70
N LYS A 2 -30.79 -39.15 -44.37
CA LYS A 2 -31.13 -37.95 -43.60
C LYS A 2 -29.81 -37.44 -43.04
N VAL A 3 -29.39 -36.27 -43.47
CA VAL A 3 -28.23 -35.56 -42.91
C VAL A 3 -28.71 -34.84 -41.66
N ASP A 4 -28.26 -35.30 -40.50
CA ASP A 4 -28.44 -34.61 -39.22
C ASP A 4 -27.60 -33.33 -39.23
N LEU A 5 -28.29 -32.19 -39.23
CA LEU A 5 -27.67 -30.87 -39.09
C LEU A 5 -27.42 -30.66 -37.59
N ALA A 6 -26.19 -30.90 -37.16
CA ALA A 6 -25.77 -30.67 -35.79
C ALA A 6 -26.08 -29.22 -35.36
N GLN A 7 -26.99 -29.08 -34.39
CA GLN A 7 -27.23 -27.81 -33.70
C GLN A 7 -25.98 -27.47 -32.90
N THR A 8 -25.27 -26.41 -33.30
CA THR A 8 -24.19 -25.82 -32.52
C THR A 8 -24.75 -25.24 -31.22
N PRO A 9 -24.26 -25.67 -30.04
CA PRO A 9 -24.67 -25.04 -28.79
C PRO A 9 -24.10 -23.62 -28.73
N GLN A 10 -24.99 -22.63 -28.71
CA GLN A 10 -24.65 -21.25 -28.40
C GLN A 10 -24.14 -21.19 -26.95
N VAL A 11 -22.83 -21.17 -26.77
CA VAL A 11 -22.21 -20.87 -25.48
C VAL A 11 -22.44 -19.39 -25.21
N ARG A 12 -23.53 -19.07 -24.50
CA ARG A 12 -23.64 -17.79 -23.80
C ARG A 12 -22.49 -17.72 -22.81
N LEU A 13 -21.47 -16.94 -23.14
CA LEU A 13 -20.49 -16.46 -22.17
C LEU A 13 -21.25 -15.64 -21.12
N HIS A 14 -21.68 -16.30 -20.05
CA HIS A 14 -21.97 -15.60 -18.80
C HIS A 14 -20.65 -14.96 -18.38
N THR A 15 -20.51 -13.67 -18.58
CA THR A 15 -19.51 -12.85 -17.90
C THR A 15 -19.89 -12.85 -16.42
N PRO A 16 -19.14 -13.51 -15.51
CA PRO A 16 -19.25 -13.16 -14.11
C PRO A 16 -18.74 -11.72 -13.98
N GLN A 17 -19.69 -10.85 -13.68
CA GLN A 17 -19.54 -9.45 -13.33
C GLN A 17 -18.27 -9.21 -12.48
N GLN A 18 -17.18 -8.79 -13.14
CA GLN A 18 -15.96 -8.30 -12.49
C GLN A 18 -16.23 -6.93 -11.85
N GLN A 19 -16.87 -6.90 -10.68
CA GLN A 19 -17.00 -5.66 -9.90
C GLN A 19 -16.95 -5.95 -8.39
N LYS A 20 -15.81 -6.44 -7.88
CA LYS A 20 -15.55 -6.48 -6.41
C LYS A 20 -14.07 -6.33 -6.00
N SER A 21 -13.16 -5.85 -6.86
CA SER A 21 -11.74 -5.69 -6.45
C SER A 21 -11.43 -4.37 -5.74
N ASN A 22 -12.15 -3.28 -6.06
CA ASN A 22 -11.76 -1.95 -5.57
C ASN A 22 -12.16 -1.70 -4.10
N ALA A 23 -13.21 -2.36 -3.61
CA ALA A 23 -13.66 -2.22 -2.23
C ALA A 23 -12.60 -2.66 -1.21
N SER A 24 -11.75 -3.64 -1.55
CA SER A 24 -10.69 -4.11 -0.67
C SER A 24 -9.51 -3.13 -0.58
N PHE A 25 -9.18 -2.46 -1.69
CA PHE A 25 -8.07 -1.51 -1.72
C PHE A 25 -8.47 -0.18 -1.07
N ASP A 26 -9.67 0.32 -1.36
CA ASP A 26 -10.17 1.56 -0.75
C ASP A 26 -10.29 1.45 0.78
N ALA A 27 -10.68 0.26 1.29
CA ALA A 27 -10.69 0.00 2.72
C ALA A 27 -9.28 0.06 3.34
N VAL A 28 -8.28 -0.49 2.64
CA VAL A 28 -6.87 -0.42 3.05
C VAL A 28 -6.37 1.02 3.05
N VAL A 29 -6.67 1.80 2.01
CA VAL A 29 -6.28 3.21 1.92
C VAL A 29 -6.91 4.05 3.04
N ARG A 30 -8.20 3.84 3.33
CA ARG A 30 -8.88 4.53 4.45
C ARG A 30 -8.27 4.16 5.81
N GLN A 31 -7.84 2.91 5.99
CA GLN A 31 -7.16 2.47 7.20
C GLN A 31 -5.75 3.08 7.36
N LEU A 32 -5.12 3.49 6.26
CA LEU A 32 -3.84 4.22 6.25
C LEU A 32 -4.01 5.73 6.50
N ALA A 33 -5.17 6.31 6.20
CA ALA A 33 -5.43 7.75 6.32
C ALA A 33 -5.72 8.25 7.76
N GLY A 34 -5.73 7.35 8.75
CA GLY A 34 -5.94 7.70 10.16
C GLY A 34 -4.75 8.42 10.80
N LYS A 35 -4.96 9.01 11.98
CA LYS A 35 -3.89 9.64 12.77
C LYS A 35 -2.85 8.58 13.17
N GLU A 36 -1.66 8.64 12.59
CA GLU A 36 -0.64 7.59 12.74
C GLU A 36 0.17 7.77 14.03
N ASP A 37 -0.05 6.89 15.01
CA ASP A 37 0.90 6.65 16.11
C ASP A 37 1.82 5.49 15.73
N TYR A 38 3.00 5.81 15.20
CA TYR A 38 3.99 4.81 14.78
C TYR A 38 4.60 4.05 15.97
N HIS A 39 4.72 4.69 17.14
CA HIS A 39 5.33 4.06 18.30
C HIS A 39 4.47 2.91 18.82
N SER A 40 3.17 3.17 19.02
CA SER A 40 2.22 2.13 19.44
C SER A 40 2.16 0.97 18.44
N GLN A 41 2.29 1.23 17.14
CA GLN A 41 2.28 0.19 16.10
C GLN A 41 3.53 -0.68 16.12
N ILE A 42 4.70 -0.08 16.36
CA ILE A 42 5.96 -0.83 16.48
C ILE A 42 5.92 -1.72 17.72
N VAL A 43 5.44 -1.21 18.86
CA VAL A 43 5.30 -1.98 20.10
C VAL A 43 4.34 -3.16 19.92
N GLN A 44 3.20 -2.96 19.24
CA GLN A 44 2.27 -4.04 18.95
C GLN A 44 2.87 -5.11 18.02
N LEU A 45 3.62 -4.69 17.01
CA LEU A 45 4.30 -5.61 16.09
C LEU A 45 5.37 -6.43 16.83
N GLU A 46 6.18 -5.77 17.67
CA GLU A 46 7.21 -6.41 18.49
C GLU A 46 6.59 -7.45 19.44
N GLN A 47 5.52 -7.09 20.16
CA GLN A 47 4.80 -8.02 21.02
C GLN A 47 4.21 -9.20 20.25
N ALA A 48 3.67 -8.98 19.05
CA ALA A 48 3.14 -10.06 18.22
C ALA A 48 4.25 -11.02 17.76
N MET A 49 5.43 -10.50 17.38
CA MET A 49 6.58 -11.31 17.01
C MET A 49 7.13 -12.10 18.20
N LEU A 50 7.28 -11.48 19.36
CA LEU A 50 7.76 -12.13 20.59
C LEU A 50 6.79 -13.20 21.10
N ALA A 51 5.48 -12.99 20.91
CA ALA A 51 4.46 -13.98 21.25
C ALA A 51 4.37 -15.16 20.25
N GLY A 52 5.19 -15.18 19.19
CA GLY A 52 5.15 -16.21 18.16
C GLY A 52 3.87 -16.18 17.32
N ARG A 53 3.15 -15.06 17.31
CA ARG A 53 1.92 -14.90 16.52
C ARG A 53 2.30 -14.80 15.04
N SER A 54 1.72 -15.68 14.23
CA SER A 54 1.79 -15.54 12.77
C SER A 54 0.98 -14.33 12.32
N LEU A 55 1.64 -13.37 11.69
CA LEU A 55 1.02 -12.18 11.12
C LEU A 55 0.34 -12.57 9.80
N LYS A 56 -0.90 -12.13 9.61
CA LYS A 56 -1.62 -12.37 8.35
C LYS A 56 -0.95 -11.60 7.21
N PRO A 57 -1.03 -12.08 5.96
CA PRO A 57 -0.45 -11.38 4.81
C PRO A 57 -0.88 -9.91 4.70
N ASN A 58 -2.15 -9.61 5.01
CA ASN A 58 -2.65 -8.22 5.01
C ASN A 58 -2.01 -7.36 6.12
N GLU A 59 -1.73 -7.93 7.29
CA GLU A 59 -1.07 -7.21 8.38
C GLU A 59 0.38 -6.88 7.99
N LEU A 60 1.09 -7.84 7.41
CA LEU A 60 2.44 -7.63 6.87
C LEU A 60 2.48 -6.57 5.78
N LEU A 61 1.55 -6.62 4.82
CA LEU A 61 1.43 -5.63 3.77
C LEU A 61 1.21 -4.22 4.33
N MET A 62 0.36 -4.09 5.35
CA MET A 62 0.11 -2.81 6.01
C MET A 62 1.36 -2.27 6.70
N HIS A 63 2.11 -3.11 7.42
CA HIS A 63 3.37 -2.70 8.03
C HIS A 63 4.41 -2.29 6.99
N GLN A 64 4.49 -3.00 5.86
CA GLN A 64 5.39 -2.66 4.77
C GLN A 64 5.05 -1.30 4.13
N ILE A 65 3.77 -1.03 3.85
CA ILE A 65 3.33 0.25 3.29
C ILE A 65 3.67 1.40 4.26
N ARG A 66 3.43 1.21 5.56
CA ARG A 66 3.73 2.23 6.57
C ARG A 66 5.23 2.48 6.72
N ALA A 67 6.06 1.44 6.67
CA ALA A 67 7.51 1.57 6.67
C ALA A 67 8.00 2.39 5.47
N GLN A 68 7.45 2.16 4.27
CA GLN A 68 7.76 2.94 3.08
C GLN A 68 7.30 4.40 3.21
N GLN A 69 6.10 4.65 3.75
CA GLN A 69 5.61 6.01 4.01
C GLN A 69 6.51 6.76 5.00
N PHE A 70 6.96 6.10 6.07
CA PHE A 70 7.90 6.68 7.02
C PHE A 70 9.22 7.04 6.34
N HIS A 71 9.78 6.12 5.55
CA HIS A 71 11.02 6.35 4.80
C HIS A 71 10.91 7.59 3.89
N LEU A 72 9.82 7.71 3.12
CA LEU A 72 9.56 8.85 2.25
C LEU A 72 9.47 10.17 3.05
N LYS A 73 8.82 10.16 4.21
CA LYS A 73 8.74 11.35 5.09
C LYS A 73 10.12 11.78 5.59
N VAL A 74 10.97 10.82 5.99
CA VAL A 74 12.35 11.08 6.42
C VAL A 74 13.21 11.62 5.27
N GLU A 75 13.10 11.01 4.09
CA GLU A 75 13.84 11.45 2.90
C GLU A 75 13.45 12.89 2.51
N LEU A 76 12.15 13.19 2.49
CA LEU A 76 11.65 14.54 2.21
C LEU A 76 12.18 15.56 3.23
N ALA A 77 12.15 15.23 4.52
CA ALA A 77 12.68 16.09 5.56
C ALA A 77 14.19 16.32 5.41
N SER A 78 14.96 15.27 5.08
CA SER A 78 16.39 15.37 4.81
C SER A 78 16.67 16.29 3.63
N LYS A 79 15.95 16.12 2.51
CA LYS A 79 16.10 16.97 1.32
C LYS A 79 15.74 18.42 1.58
N ALA A 80 14.69 18.67 2.35
CA ALA A 80 14.33 20.02 2.76
C ALA A 80 15.44 20.66 3.62
N ALA A 81 15.99 19.91 4.58
CA ALA A 81 17.09 20.38 5.42
C ALA A 81 18.37 20.67 4.60
N GLU A 82 18.74 19.80 3.67
CA GLU A 82 19.86 20.01 2.74
C GLU A 82 19.68 21.28 1.91
N SER A 83 18.46 21.52 1.40
CA SER A 83 18.13 22.72 0.62
C SER A 83 18.23 24.00 1.47
N LEU A 84 17.71 23.96 2.69
CA LEU A 84 17.81 25.08 3.64
C LEU A 84 19.28 25.37 3.98
N LEU A 85 20.07 24.35 4.30
CA LEU A 85 21.48 24.50 4.62
C LEU A 85 22.26 25.10 3.42
N THR A 86 21.97 24.64 2.21
CA THR A 86 22.56 25.17 0.98
C THR A 86 22.20 26.64 0.79
N THR A 87 20.95 27.00 1.05
CA THR A 87 20.47 28.38 0.94
C THR A 87 21.15 29.29 1.98
N VAL A 88 21.25 28.85 3.23
CA VAL A 88 21.94 29.59 4.30
C VAL A 88 23.42 29.80 3.94
N ARG A 89 24.11 28.76 3.43
CA ARG A 89 25.51 28.89 2.98
C ARG A 89 25.68 29.92 1.86
N LYS A 90 24.77 29.93 0.87
CA LYS A 90 24.79 30.93 -0.22
C LYS A 90 24.59 32.35 0.31
N LEU A 91 23.76 32.54 1.34
CA LEU A 91 23.53 33.84 1.96
C LEU A 91 24.70 34.31 2.83
N GLN A 92 25.41 33.38 3.47
CA GLN A 92 26.58 33.68 4.33
C GLN A 92 27.87 33.92 3.54
N SER A 93 27.95 33.43 2.30
CA SER A 93 29.08 33.65 1.41
C SER A 93 28.58 34.09 0.05
N PRO A 94 28.11 35.35 -0.08
CA PRO A 94 27.80 35.93 -1.38
C PRO A 94 29.13 36.11 -2.12
N GLN A 95 29.49 35.14 -2.95
CA GLN A 95 30.44 35.36 -4.04
C GLN A 95 29.73 36.12 -5.16
#